data_AF-A0A0C2VLM9-F1
#
_entry.id   AF-A0A0C2VLM9-F1
#
_cell.length_a   1.000
_cell.length_b   1.000
_cell.length_c   1.000
_cell.angle_alpha   90.00
_cell.angle_beta   90.00
_cell.angle_gamma   90.00
#
_symmetry.space_group_name_H-M   'P 1'
#
loop_
_entity.id
_entity.type
_entity.pdbx_description
1 polymer ?
#
loop_
_entity_poly.entity_id
_entity_poly.type
_entity_poly.pdbx_seq_one_letter_code
_entity_poly.pdbx_strand_id
1 'polypeptide(L)'
;MTYILLVISILFNLTAFLAIYLLFLRQNRLLHIEQRNKQSLKEIEETFTSYIYEIKEENTAFLKQFEQLQDETDRDHTDTQEKSAEPELVSPSIQRASRSLAANRYRKMASSEEEHAEPVSPIDIIESMEETVIRMNNEGFSIADIAKTLNKGQTEIELMLKFQKKAD
;
A
#
# COMPACT_ATOMS: atom_id res chain seq x y z
N MET A 1 -5.81 -63.37 28.66
CA MET A 1 -4.94 -62.92 27.54
C MET A 1 -5.74 -62.36 26.37
N THR A 2 -6.73 -63.10 25.83
CA THR A 2 -7.59 -62.63 24.71
C THR A 2 -8.42 -61.39 25.05
N TYR A 3 -9.00 -61.30 26.25
CA TYR A 3 -9.78 -60.13 26.68
C TYR A 3 -8.96 -58.83 26.71
N ILE A 4 -7.68 -58.89 27.10
CA ILE A 4 -6.79 -57.72 27.14
C ILE A 4 -6.55 -57.20 25.73
N LEU A 5 -6.31 -58.10 24.76
CA LEU A 5 -6.15 -57.73 23.35
C LEU A 5 -7.43 -57.12 22.76
N LEU A 6 -8.60 -57.64 23.15
CA LEU A 6 -9.91 -57.11 22.71
C LEU A 6 -10.13 -55.68 23.23
N VAL A 7 -9.87 -55.44 24.53
CA VAL A 7 -10.00 -54.10 25.13
C VAL A 7 -9.03 -53.11 24.48
N ILE A 8 -7.78 -53.50 24.24
CA ILE A 8 -6.79 -52.65 23.57
C ILE A 8 -7.23 -52.31 22.15
N SER A 9 -7.76 -53.27 21.39
CA SER A 9 -8.26 -53.03 20.04
C SER A 9 -9.43 -52.04 20.04
N ILE A 10 -10.38 -52.18 20.96
CA ILE A 10 -11.50 -51.23 21.09
C ILE A 10 -11.01 -49.84 21.47
N LEU A 11 -10.07 -49.74 22.42
CA LEU A 11 -9.50 -48.47 22.87
C LEU A 11 -8.79 -47.74 21.71
N PHE A 12 -8.03 -48.47 20.90
CA PHE A 12 -7.32 -47.90 19.75
C PHE A 12 -8.30 -47.40 18.68
N ASN A 13 -9.36 -48.17 18.40
CA ASN A 13 -10.43 -47.74 17.49
C ASN A 13 -11.12 -46.47 18.00
N LEU A 14 -11.48 -46.41 19.29
CA LEU A 14 -12.10 -45.22 19.89
C LEU A 14 -11.19 -43.99 19.78
N THR A 15 -9.90 -44.18 20.02
CA THR A 15 -8.88 -43.13 19.88
C THR A 15 -8.77 -42.66 18.43
N ALA A 16 -8.82 -43.58 17.46
CA ALA A 16 -8.81 -43.25 16.04
C ALA A 16 -10.05 -42.44 15.63
N PHE A 17 -11.24 -42.82 16.09
CA PHE A 17 -12.46 -42.04 15.85
C PHE A 17 -12.39 -40.64 16.45
N LEU A 18 -11.83 -40.50 17.66
CA LEU A 18 -11.62 -39.20 18.29
C LEU A 18 -10.64 -38.34 17.48
N ALA A 19 -9.53 -38.92 17.01
CA ALA A 19 -8.56 -38.24 16.17
C ALA A 19 -9.17 -37.75 14.84
N ILE A 20 -9.97 -38.60 14.18
CA ILE A 20 -10.70 -38.24 12.95
C ILE A 20 -11.67 -37.08 13.22
N TYR A 21 -12.41 -37.13 14.33
CA TYR A 21 -13.34 -36.06 14.72
C TYR A 21 -12.61 -34.72 14.98
N LEU A 22 -11.49 -34.74 15.70
CA LEU A 22 -10.69 -33.53 15.93
C LEU A 22 -10.11 -32.94 14.63
N LEU A 23 -9.64 -33.80 13.72
CA LEU A 23 -9.16 -33.37 12.41
C LEU A 23 -10.28 -32.74 11.59
N PHE A 24 -11.48 -33.33 11.59
CA PHE A 24 -12.65 -32.79 10.91
C PHE A 24 -13.01 -31.38 11.42
N LEU A 25 -13.02 -31.18 12.75
CA LEU A 25 -13.26 -29.86 13.34
C LEU A 25 -12.20 -28.83 12.92
N ARG A 26 -10.92 -29.21 12.96
CA ARG A 26 -9.82 -28.33 12.55
C ARG A 26 -9.89 -27.99 11.06
N GLN A 27 -10.20 -28.95 10.21
CA GLN A 27 -10.33 -28.76 8.76
C GLN A 27 -11.49 -27.83 8.42
N ASN A 28 -12.63 -27.98 9.10
CA ASN A 28 -13.79 -27.11 8.88
C ASN A 28 -13.50 -25.65 9.28
N ARG A 29 -12.73 -25.43 10.36
CA ARG A 29 -12.26 -24.09 10.75
C ARG A 29 -11.40 -23.44 9.65
N LEU A 30 -10.50 -24.20 9.02
CA LEU A 30 -9.67 -23.67 7.93
C LEU A 30 -10.51 -23.25 6.72
N LEU A 31 -11.49 -24.07 6.31
CA LEU A 31 -12.37 -23.75 5.17
C LEU A 31 -13.15 -22.44 5.39
N HIS A 32 -13.66 -22.21 6.60
CA HIS A 32 -14.35 -20.96 6.94
C HIS A 32 -13.42 -19.74 6.95
N ILE A 33 -12.13 -19.94 7.26
CA ILE A 33 -11.12 -18.87 7.19
C ILE A 33 -10.81 -18.55 5.73
N GLU A 34 -10.62 -19.55 4.86
CA GLU A 34 -10.38 -19.33 3.42
C GLU A 34 -11.53 -18.57 2.75
N GLN A 35 -12.78 -18.89 3.09
CA GLN A 35 -13.95 -18.18 2.57
C GLN A 35 -13.96 -16.71 3.00
N ARG A 36 -13.67 -16.44 4.29
CA ARG A 36 -13.55 -15.07 4.79
C ARG A 36 -12.43 -14.31 4.11
N ASN A 37 -11.26 -14.93 3.93
CA ASN A 37 -10.13 -14.32 3.23
C ASN A 37 -10.50 -13.92 1.79
N LYS A 38 -11.27 -14.76 1.07
CA LYS A 38 -11.76 -14.42 -0.27
C LYS A 38 -12.71 -13.21 -0.27
N GLN A 39 -13.55 -13.11 0.75
CA GLN A 39 -14.48 -11.98 0.88
C GLN A 39 -13.73 -10.69 1.24
N SER A 40 -12.80 -10.75 2.20
CA SER A 40 -11.94 -9.61 2.56
C SER A 40 -11.08 -9.14 1.39
N LEU A 41 -10.56 -10.06 0.56
CA LEU A 41 -9.81 -9.67 -0.65
C LEU A 41 -10.68 -8.86 -1.62
N LYS A 42 -11.93 -9.26 -1.82
CA LYS A 42 -12.87 -8.53 -2.68
C LYS A 42 -13.18 -7.13 -2.14
N GLU A 43 -13.38 -7.01 -0.83
CA GLU A 43 -13.60 -5.71 -0.17
C GLU A 43 -12.37 -4.79 -0.30
N ILE A 44 -11.16 -5.36 -0.22
CA ILE A 44 -9.91 -4.64 -0.48
C ILE A 44 -9.83 -4.20 -1.94
N GLU A 45 -10.11 -5.08 -2.90
CA GLU A 45 -10.09 -4.73 -4.33
C GLU A 45 -11.05 -3.58 -4.67
N GLU A 46 -12.25 -3.58 -4.09
CA GLU A 46 -13.25 -2.54 -4.30
C GLU A 46 -12.80 -1.18 -3.72
N THR A 47 -12.31 -1.18 -2.47
CA THR A 47 -11.79 0.04 -1.83
C THR A 47 -10.53 0.57 -2.52
N PHE A 48 -9.63 -0.31 -2.94
CA PHE A 48 -8.41 0.04 -3.66
C PHE A 48 -8.73 0.61 -5.05
N THR A 49 -9.73 0.07 -5.75
CA THR A 49 -10.18 0.61 -7.04
C THR A 49 -10.76 2.02 -6.89
N SER A 50 -11.59 2.24 -5.87
CA SER A 50 -12.10 3.59 -5.54
C SER A 50 -10.97 4.57 -5.27
N TYR A 51 -9.93 4.13 -4.57
CA TYR A 51 -8.78 4.97 -4.24
C TYR A 51 -7.88 5.27 -5.44
N ILE A 52 -7.59 4.28 -6.30
CA ILE A 52 -6.88 4.52 -7.57
C ILE A 52 -7.64 5.54 -8.42
N TYR A 53 -8.97 5.46 -8.42
CA TYR A 53 -9.79 6.42 -9.13
C TYR A 53 -9.63 7.83 -8.56
N GLU A 54 -9.72 7.99 -7.23
CA GLU A 54 -9.54 9.27 -6.53
C GLU A 54 -8.15 9.88 -6.78
N ILE A 55 -7.07 9.11 -6.62
CA ILE A 55 -5.71 9.59 -6.90
C ILE A 55 -5.54 10.00 -8.36
N LYS A 56 -6.12 9.21 -9.28
CA LYS A 56 -6.03 9.53 -10.72
C LYS A 56 -6.76 10.83 -11.03
N GLU A 57 -7.93 11.03 -10.43
CA GLU A 57 -8.69 12.26 -10.56
C GLU A 57 -7.90 13.45 -10.00
N GLU A 58 -7.38 13.35 -8.78
CA GLU A 58 -6.54 14.40 -8.17
C GLU A 58 -5.30 14.71 -9.01
N ASN A 59 -4.60 13.70 -9.54
CA ASN A 59 -3.46 13.91 -10.44
C ASN A 59 -3.85 14.65 -11.72
N THR A 60 -5.02 14.34 -12.30
CA THR A 60 -5.50 15.05 -13.50
C THR A 60 -5.94 16.47 -13.18
N ALA A 61 -6.53 16.70 -12.02
CA ALA A 61 -6.89 18.04 -11.55
C ALA A 61 -5.64 18.89 -11.28
N PHE A 62 -4.61 18.30 -10.67
CA PHE A 62 -3.31 18.94 -10.46
C PHE A 62 -2.64 19.28 -11.80
N LEU A 63 -2.62 18.35 -12.76
CA LEU A 63 -2.08 18.61 -14.09
C LEU A 63 -2.80 19.78 -14.79
N LYS A 64 -4.13 19.82 -14.71
CA LYS A 64 -4.93 20.92 -15.28
C LYS A 64 -4.63 22.26 -14.62
N GLN A 65 -4.52 22.31 -13.29
CA GLN A 65 -4.16 23.53 -12.57
C GLN A 65 -2.74 23.99 -12.93
N PHE A 66 -1.82 23.05 -13.11
CA PHE A 66 -0.44 23.33 -13.53
C PHE A 66 -0.37 23.84 -14.97
N GLU A 67 -1.10 23.22 -15.90
CA GLU A 67 -1.23 23.68 -17.30
C GLU A 67 -1.86 25.07 -17.36
N GLN A 68 -2.91 25.33 -16.57
CA GLN A 68 -3.57 26.64 -16.53
C GLN A 68 -2.64 27.74 -15.99
N LEU A 69 -1.83 27.45 -14.97
CA LEU A 69 -0.82 28.38 -14.47
C LEU A 69 0.30 28.63 -15.49
N GLN A 70 0.65 27.61 -16.29
CA GLN A 70 1.64 27.76 -17.36
C GLN A 70 1.10 28.61 -18.52
N ASP A 71 -0.17 28.43 -18.92
CA ASP A 71 -0.84 29.23 -19.96
C ASP A 71 -1.12 30.68 -19.53
N GLU A 72 -1.37 30.94 -18.24
CA GLU A 72 -1.51 32.31 -17.69
C GLU A 72 -0.18 33.06 -17.66
N THR A 73 0.95 32.34 -17.51
CA THR A 73 2.30 32.96 -17.52
C THR A 73 2.72 33.41 -18.93
N ASP A 74 2.17 32.81 -19.98
CA ASP A 74 2.43 33.20 -21.39
C ASP A 74 1.51 34.35 -21.88
N ARG A 75 0.54 34.82 -21.08
CA ARG A 75 -0.44 35.85 -21.49
C ARG A 75 -0.24 37.25 -20.92
N ASP A 76 0.71 37.47 -20.00
CA ASP A 76 0.91 38.79 -19.36
C ASP A 76 2.02 39.65 -20.00
N HIS A 77 2.59 39.23 -21.12
CA HIS A 77 3.62 40.01 -21.81
C HIS A 77 3.40 40.09 -23.32
N THR A 78 2.33 40.74 -23.78
CA THR A 78 2.41 41.44 -25.07
C THR A 78 1.38 42.57 -25.17
N ASP A 79 1.77 43.80 -24.83
CA ASP A 79 1.36 44.94 -25.63
C ASP A 79 2.47 46.01 -25.71
N THR A 80 2.71 46.45 -26.95
CA THR A 80 3.39 47.67 -27.41
C THR A 80 4.94 47.68 -27.46
N GLN A 81 5.55 47.23 -28.59
CA GLN A 81 5.98 48.09 -29.72
C GLN A 81 6.76 47.32 -30.82
N GLU A 82 6.53 47.74 -32.06
CA GLU A 82 7.12 47.30 -33.34
C GLU A 82 8.67 47.30 -33.39
N LYS A 83 9.26 46.31 -34.08
CA LYS A 83 10.00 46.45 -35.37
C LYS A 83 11.14 45.42 -35.56
N SER A 84 10.92 44.53 -36.54
CA SER A 84 11.91 43.90 -37.44
C SER A 84 12.95 42.89 -36.90
N ALA A 85 13.01 41.76 -37.63
CA ALA A 85 14.07 40.73 -37.72
C ALA A 85 14.06 39.57 -36.70
N GLU A 86 13.68 38.39 -37.19
CA GLU A 86 14.15 37.07 -36.73
C GLU A 86 15.68 36.95 -36.83
N PRO A 87 16.35 35.94 -36.23
CA PRO A 87 15.88 34.93 -35.25
C PRO A 87 16.83 34.79 -34.04
N GLU A 88 16.35 34.51 -32.84
CA GLU A 88 17.21 33.88 -31.83
C GLU A 88 16.44 32.98 -30.85
N LEU A 89 16.86 31.72 -30.84
CA LEU A 89 16.32 30.58 -30.11
C LEU A 89 16.55 30.74 -28.61
N VAL A 90 15.50 31.03 -27.83
CA VAL A 90 15.61 31.02 -26.35
C VAL A 90 15.28 29.61 -25.81
N SER A 91 16.34 28.78 -25.84
CA SER A 91 16.73 27.69 -24.94
C SER A 91 15.68 26.82 -24.20
N PRO A 92 15.66 25.49 -24.42
CA PRO A 92 14.85 24.51 -23.68
C PRO A 92 15.56 24.00 -22.40
N SER A 93 16.32 24.84 -21.70
CA SER A 93 17.23 24.39 -20.62
C SER A 93 16.50 23.98 -19.32
N ILE A 94 15.31 24.53 -19.05
CA ILE A 94 14.60 24.27 -17.79
C ILE A 94 13.81 22.93 -17.84
N GLN A 95 13.30 22.53 -19.01
CA GLN A 95 12.53 21.27 -19.16
C GLN A 95 13.39 19.99 -19.12
N ARG A 96 14.69 20.08 -19.38
CA ARG A 96 15.60 18.91 -19.37
C ARG A 96 16.09 18.54 -17.97
N ALA A 97 16.24 19.53 -17.09
CA ALA A 97 16.71 19.33 -15.72
C ALA A 97 15.68 18.59 -14.86
N SER A 98 14.37 18.84 -15.05
CA SER A 98 13.31 18.18 -14.30
C SER A 98 13.05 16.74 -14.76
N ARG A 99 13.08 16.49 -16.07
CA ARG A 99 12.91 15.13 -16.64
C ARG A 99 14.09 14.21 -16.32
N SER A 100 15.32 14.73 -16.32
CA SER A 100 16.51 13.93 -15.97
C SER A 100 16.55 13.61 -14.47
N LEU A 101 16.12 14.54 -13.61
CA LEU A 101 16.03 14.31 -12.17
C LEU A 101 14.98 13.24 -11.83
N ALA A 102 13.80 13.29 -12.46
CA ALA A 102 12.76 12.28 -12.27
C ALA A 102 13.21 10.90 -12.76
N ALA A 103 13.77 10.82 -13.98
CA ALA A 103 14.27 9.55 -14.53
C ALA A 103 15.40 8.93 -13.69
N ASN A 104 16.27 9.75 -13.11
CA ASN A 104 17.36 9.26 -12.25
C ASN A 104 16.85 8.76 -10.89
N ARG A 105 15.76 9.33 -10.36
CA ARG A 105 15.10 8.84 -9.13
C ARG A 105 14.41 7.49 -9.36
N TYR A 106 13.70 7.32 -10.47
CA TYR A 106 13.12 6.03 -10.85
C TYR A 106 14.19 4.96 -11.06
N ARG A 107 15.29 5.30 -11.73
CA ARG A 107 16.42 4.37 -11.93
C ARG A 107 17.07 3.97 -10.60
N LYS A 108 17.26 4.92 -9.69
CA LYS A 108 17.83 4.67 -8.36
C LYS A 108 16.93 3.74 -7.53
N MET A 109 15.62 3.89 -7.64
CA MET A 109 14.65 3.04 -6.93
C MET A 109 14.69 1.60 -7.47
N ALA A 110 14.71 1.42 -8.80
CA ALA A 110 14.84 0.12 -9.45
C ALA A 110 16.19 -0.58 -9.18
N SER A 111 17.26 0.16 -8.88
CA SER A 111 18.55 -0.41 -8.50
C SER A 111 18.70 -0.72 -7.00
N SER A 112 17.73 -0.32 -6.18
CA SER A 112 17.78 -0.51 -4.71
C SER A 112 17.21 -1.87 -4.27
N GLU A 113 16.71 -2.68 -5.20
CA GLU A 113 16.04 -3.98 -4.94
C GLU A 113 16.98 -5.19 -4.99
N GLU A 114 18.28 -5.00 -5.22
CA GLU A 114 19.23 -6.13 -5.42
C GLU A 114 20.12 -6.47 -4.21
N GLU A 115 20.01 -5.80 -3.05
CA GLU A 115 20.87 -6.11 -1.89
C GLU A 115 20.06 -6.56 -0.67
N HIS A 116 19.94 -7.88 -0.53
CA HIS A 116 19.56 -8.65 0.66
C HIS A 116 18.21 -8.32 1.33
N ALA A 117 17.16 -9.00 0.87
CA ALA A 117 16.05 -9.39 1.75
C ALA A 117 15.52 -10.76 1.32
N GLU A 118 15.39 -11.69 2.27
CA GLU A 118 14.56 -12.89 2.08
C GLU A 118 13.14 -12.46 1.68
N PRO A 119 12.36 -13.30 0.96
CA PRO A 119 11.03 -12.92 0.52
C PRO A 119 10.08 -12.91 1.71
N VAL A 120 10.11 -11.82 2.48
CA VAL A 120 9.08 -11.51 3.45
C VAL A 120 7.84 -11.12 2.64
N SER A 121 6.73 -11.80 2.91
CA SER A 121 5.45 -11.51 2.24
C SER A 121 5.16 -10.01 2.36
N PRO A 122 4.75 -9.32 1.28
CA PRO A 122 4.41 -7.90 1.35
C PRO A 122 3.36 -7.58 2.44
N ILE A 123 2.54 -8.56 2.81
CA ILE A 123 1.52 -8.47 3.85
C ILE A 123 2.14 -8.36 5.24
N ASP A 124 3.20 -9.12 5.55
CA ASP A 124 3.84 -9.14 6.87
C ASP A 124 4.55 -7.80 7.18
N ILE A 125 5.04 -7.13 6.13
CA ILE A 125 5.69 -5.81 6.24
C ILE A 125 4.65 -4.72 6.58
N ILE A 126 3.47 -4.79 5.94
CA ILE A 126 2.38 -3.83 6.17
C ILE A 126 1.84 -3.99 7.59
N GLU A 127 1.64 -5.23 8.06
CA GLU A 127 1.13 -5.52 9.40
C GLU A 127 2.09 -5.04 10.51
N SER A 128 3.40 -5.26 10.33
CA SER A 128 4.46 -4.75 11.22
C SER A 128 4.52 -3.21 11.28
N MET A 129 4.29 -2.56 10.15
CA MET A 129 4.28 -1.09 10.06
C MET A 129 3.04 -0.49 10.71
N GLU A 130 1.86 -1.07 10.49
CA GLU A 130 0.61 -0.67 11.16
C GLU A 130 0.73 -0.81 12.68
N GLU A 131 1.24 -1.94 13.17
CA GLU A 131 1.44 -2.18 14.60
C GLU A 131 2.34 -1.11 15.25
N THR A 132 3.38 -0.68 14.53
CA THR A 132 4.29 0.39 14.98
C THR A 132 3.58 1.75 15.06
N VAL A 133 2.78 2.09 14.05
CA VAL A 133 1.99 3.34 14.03
C VAL A 133 0.98 3.37 15.17
N ILE A 134 0.30 2.24 15.42
CA ILE A 134 -0.71 2.10 16.47
C ILE A 134 -0.09 2.28 17.85
N ARG A 135 1.06 1.63 18.11
CA ARG A 135 1.79 1.77 19.38
C ARG A 135 2.13 3.23 19.66
N MET A 136 2.71 3.93 18.68
CA MET A 136 3.07 5.34 18.85
C MET A 136 1.85 6.24 19.04
N ASN A 137 0.75 5.98 18.34
CA ASN A 137 -0.49 6.73 18.54
C ASN A 137 -1.09 6.49 19.94
N ASN A 138 -1.02 5.27 20.46
CA ASN A 138 -1.48 4.93 21.82
C ASN A 138 -0.58 5.52 22.92
N GLU A 139 0.71 5.72 22.63
CA GLU A 139 1.66 6.43 23.49
C GLU A 139 1.41 7.96 23.50
N GLY A 140 0.49 8.46 22.67
CA GLY A 140 0.05 9.86 22.64
C GLY A 140 0.85 10.76 21.69
N PHE A 141 1.67 10.19 20.80
CA PHE A 141 2.37 10.96 19.78
C PHE A 141 1.40 11.58 18.77
N SER A 142 1.70 12.79 18.30
CA SER A 142 0.90 13.42 17.24
C SER A 142 1.15 12.74 15.90
N ILE A 143 0.17 12.81 15.01
CA ILE A 143 0.25 12.27 13.63
C ILE A 143 1.49 12.82 12.91
N ALA A 144 1.84 14.09 13.16
CA ALA A 144 3.01 14.74 12.59
C ALA A 144 4.34 14.15 13.10
N ASP A 145 4.42 13.80 14.38
CA ASP A 145 5.61 13.22 14.99
C ASP A 145 5.84 11.79 14.54
N ILE A 146 4.76 11.02 14.40
CA ILE A 146 4.79 9.65 13.87
C ILE A 146 5.26 9.68 12.40
N ALA A 147 4.68 10.57 11.59
CA ALA A 147 5.04 10.75 10.18
C ALA A 147 6.53 11.11 10.03
N LYS A 148 7.03 12.01 10.88
CA LYS A 148 8.45 12.40 10.89
C LYS A 148 9.38 11.25 11.31
N THR A 149 8.96 10.46 12.29
CA THR A 149 9.76 9.34 12.81
C THR A 149 9.85 8.19 11.80
N LEU A 150 8.76 7.93 11.09
CA LEU A 150 8.68 6.85 10.09
C LEU A 150 9.06 7.30 8.67
N ASN A 151 9.41 8.58 8.49
CA ASN A 151 9.68 9.19 7.18
C ASN A 151 8.53 8.95 6.18
N LYS A 152 7.30 9.20 6.66
CA LYS A 152 6.04 9.04 5.94
C LYS A 152 5.27 10.36 5.87
N GLY A 153 4.26 10.42 5.00
CA GLY A 153 3.34 11.55 4.96
C GLY A 153 2.43 11.58 6.19
N GLN A 154 2.02 12.77 6.64
CA GLN A 154 1.02 12.90 7.73
C GLN A 154 -0.30 12.22 7.33
N THR A 155 -0.68 12.36 6.06
CA THR A 155 -1.86 11.72 5.48
C THR A 155 -1.75 10.20 5.49
N GLU A 156 -0.56 9.64 5.24
CA GLU A 156 -0.33 8.19 5.24
C GLU A 156 -0.52 7.60 6.64
N ILE A 157 0.00 8.28 7.67
CA ILE A 157 -0.18 7.86 9.08
C ILE A 157 -1.64 8.00 9.52
N GLU A 158 -2.32 9.08 9.16
CA GLU A 158 -3.74 9.27 9.45
C GLU A 158 -4.58 8.16 8.80
N LEU A 159 -4.20 7.75 7.60
CA LEU A 159 -4.86 6.68 6.85
C LEU A 159 -4.67 5.32 7.53
N MET A 160 -3.44 4.98 7.94
CA MET A 160 -3.15 3.74 8.68
C MET A 160 -3.98 3.63 9.97
N LEU A 161 -4.15 4.73 10.70
CA LEU A 161 -4.97 4.77 11.91
C LEU A 161 -6.48 4.66 11.63
N LYS A 162 -6.96 5.18 10.49
CA LYS A 162 -8.38 5.10 10.09
C LYS A 162 -8.79 3.72 9.60
N PHE A 163 -7.92 3.01 8.87
CA PHE A 163 -8.19 1.65 8.41
C PHE A 163 -8.35 0.67 9.57
N GLN A 164 -7.55 0.84 10.63
CA GLN A 164 -7.68 0.02 11.84
C GLN A 164 -9.04 0.23 12.55
N LYS A 165 -9.48 1.48 12.73
CA LYS A 165 -10.74 1.80 13.43
C LYS A 165 -12.01 1.27 12.75
N LYS A 166 -11.91 0.85 11.48
CA LYS A 166 -13.03 0.33 10.69
C LYS A 166 -13.01 -1.20 10.58
N ALA A 167 -11.95 -1.85 11.07
CA ALA A 167 -11.80 -3.31 11.10
C ALA A 167 -12.40 -3.96 12.37
N ASP A 168 -12.70 -3.16 13.40
CA ASP A 168 -13.55 -3.52 14.56
C ASP A 168 -15.03 -3.18 14.29
#